data_AF-A0A3R9P602-F1
#
_entry.id   AF-A0A3R9P602-F1
#
_cell.length_a   1.000
_cell.length_b   1.000
_cell.length_c   1.000
_cell.angle_alpha   90.00
_cell.angle_beta   90.00
_cell.angle_gamma   90.00
#
_symmetry.space_group_name_H-M   'P 1'
#
loop_
_entity.id
_entity.type
_entity.pdbx_description
1 polymer ?
#
loop_
_entity_poly.entity_id
_entity_poly.type
_entity_poly.pdbx_seq_one_letter_code
_entity_poly.pdbx_strand_id
1 'polypeptide(L)'
;MGDEGGSDSHFDDGGGRIVADEKENSVRHRFKQWLEQGEKKPSHKKKQLSLYLAIILVFGIVLMVIGTISNNKDNDEVSEENWLQSTPPEEEETVQTTSNSESEADIIELEKTIQTRLKDMLDNISDVSDVDVMVSLEGSEKKVYEKDRTIRQQTTTEEDQEGGTRELEDGSTEEQIVIVRQGEQEEPLLLHTKKPEAKGVLVVARGVEDIEVKEWVVEAVTRVMEVAPHKVSVLPRNQEEGE
;
A
#
# COMPACT_ATOMS: atom_id res chain seq x y z
N MET A 1 56.39 -44.03 40.03
CA MET A 1 56.29 -43.71 41.47
C MET A 1 55.18 -42.68 41.58
N GLY A 2 53.96 -43.11 41.92
CA GLY A 2 53.39 -43.01 43.28
C GLY A 2 52.79 -41.60 43.44
N ASP A 3 51.54 -41.37 43.83
CA ASP A 3 50.71 -42.15 44.74
C ASP A 3 49.22 -41.77 44.61
N GLU A 4 48.39 -42.66 45.12
CA GLU A 4 46.94 -42.61 45.37
C GLU A 4 46.58 -41.40 46.29
N GLY A 5 45.35 -40.90 46.48
CA GLY A 5 43.99 -41.26 46.11
C GLY A 5 43.01 -40.45 47.00
N GLY A 6 41.70 -40.51 46.68
CA GLY A 6 40.64 -40.55 47.70
C GLY A 6 39.74 -39.32 47.96
N SER A 7 38.47 -39.46 47.53
CA SER A 7 37.21 -39.09 48.26
C SER A 7 36.86 -37.59 48.41
N ASP A 8 35.63 -37.09 48.39
CA ASP A 8 34.27 -37.61 48.17
C ASP A 8 33.31 -36.40 48.02
N SER A 9 32.05 -36.69 47.67
CA SER A 9 30.81 -35.92 47.91
C SER A 9 30.23 -35.01 46.81
N HIS A 10 29.16 -35.54 46.21
CA HIS A 10 27.78 -35.03 46.29
C HIS A 10 27.44 -33.70 45.60
N PHE A 11 26.83 -33.78 44.41
CA PHE A 11 25.87 -32.77 43.98
C PHE A 11 24.71 -33.41 43.20
N ASP A 12 23.51 -33.06 43.66
CA ASP A 12 22.18 -33.43 43.20
C ASP A 12 21.85 -32.68 41.90
N ASP A 13 21.21 -33.33 40.92
CA ASP A 13 20.37 -32.61 39.96
C ASP A 13 19.20 -33.48 39.50
N GLY A 14 18.08 -33.30 40.19
CA GLY A 14 16.79 -33.81 39.81
C GLY A 14 16.13 -32.93 38.75
N GLY A 15 15.83 -33.54 37.60
CA GLY A 15 14.51 -33.51 36.96
C GLY A 15 13.99 -32.20 36.34
N GLY A 16 13.44 -32.34 35.12
CA GLY A 16 12.28 -31.52 34.71
C GLY A 16 12.35 -30.90 33.32
N ARG A 17 12.26 -31.73 32.27
CA ARG A 17 11.73 -31.32 30.96
C ARG A 17 10.22 -31.55 30.97
N ILE A 18 9.46 -30.68 30.30
CA ILE A 18 8.02 -30.66 29.96
C ILE A 18 7.12 -29.75 30.82
N VAL A 19 6.58 -28.68 30.24
CA VAL A 19 5.13 -28.29 30.25
C VAL A 19 4.98 -27.11 29.27
N ALA A 20 4.54 -27.37 28.04
CA ALA A 20 4.00 -26.34 27.14
C ALA A 20 3.06 -26.97 26.11
N ASP A 21 2.03 -27.70 26.55
CA ASP A 21 1.03 -28.23 25.60
C ASP A 21 -0.41 -28.37 26.18
N GLU A 22 -0.69 -27.79 27.36
CA GLU A 22 -1.98 -28.02 28.04
C GLU A 22 -2.97 -26.86 27.95
N LYS A 23 -2.55 -25.67 27.48
CA LYS A 23 -3.43 -24.48 27.46
C LYS A 23 -4.26 -24.31 26.17
N GLU A 24 -3.87 -24.90 25.05
CA GLU A 24 -4.61 -24.69 23.78
C GLU A 24 -5.87 -25.57 23.65
N ASN A 25 -5.86 -26.76 24.26
CA ASN A 25 -6.96 -27.72 24.13
C ASN A 25 -8.19 -27.42 25.01
N SER A 26 -8.05 -26.60 26.06
CA SER A 26 -9.16 -26.25 26.96
C SER A 26 -10.15 -25.26 26.32
N VAL A 27 -9.65 -24.28 25.57
CA VAL A 27 -10.46 -23.20 25.01
C VAL A 27 -11.34 -23.70 23.85
N ARG A 28 -10.80 -24.57 22.99
CA ARG A 28 -11.52 -25.16 21.85
C ARG A 28 -12.71 -26.02 22.29
N HIS A 29 -12.58 -26.74 23.42
CA HIS A 29 -13.65 -27.60 23.92
C HIS A 29 -14.82 -26.80 24.52
N ARG A 30 -14.56 -25.64 25.14
CA ARG A 30 -15.62 -24.77 25.68
C ARG A 30 -16.39 -24.03 24.59
N PHE A 31 -15.72 -23.67 23.51
CA PHE A 31 -16.35 -23.01 22.36
C PHE A 31 -17.29 -23.96 21.59
N LYS A 32 -16.90 -25.23 21.43
CA LYS A 32 -17.72 -26.23 20.73
C LYS A 32 -19.04 -26.56 21.45
N GLN A 33 -19.04 -26.56 22.79
CA GLN A 33 -20.27 -26.75 23.58
C GLN A 33 -21.27 -25.59 23.45
N TRP A 34 -20.79 -24.38 23.18
CA TRP A 34 -21.65 -23.21 23.01
C TRP A 34 -22.32 -23.18 21.63
N LEU A 35 -21.66 -23.72 20.60
CA LEU A 35 -22.15 -23.69 19.22
C LEU A 35 -23.19 -24.77 18.90
N GLU A 36 -23.31 -25.83 19.72
CA GLU A 36 -24.31 -26.89 19.56
C GLU A 36 -25.66 -26.59 20.24
N GLN A 37 -25.84 -25.42 20.84
CA GLN A 37 -27.08 -25.04 21.54
C GLN A 37 -28.02 -24.15 20.70
N GLY A 38 -28.14 -24.47 19.40
CA GLY A 38 -28.85 -23.62 18.42
C GLY A 38 -30.01 -24.26 17.67
N GLU A 39 -30.40 -25.51 17.93
CA GLU A 39 -31.48 -26.14 17.16
C GLU A 39 -32.59 -26.74 18.04
N LYS A 40 -33.77 -26.08 18.05
CA LYS A 40 -35.09 -26.75 18.05
C LYS A 40 -36.27 -25.78 17.84
N LYS A 41 -36.89 -25.94 16.66
CA LYS A 41 -38.33 -25.85 16.27
C LYS A 41 -39.13 -24.55 16.53
N PRO A 42 -40.09 -24.28 15.62
CA PRO A 42 -41.47 -24.20 16.14
C PRO A 42 -42.54 -24.94 15.32
N SER A 43 -43.58 -25.25 16.08
CA SER A 43 -44.75 -26.09 15.78
C SER A 43 -45.96 -25.26 15.34
N HIS A 44 -46.74 -25.86 14.42
CA HIS A 44 -48.18 -25.67 14.14
C HIS A 44 -48.94 -24.48 14.74
N LYS A 45 -49.28 -23.49 13.88
CA LYS A 45 -50.59 -22.78 13.81
C LYS A 45 -50.57 -21.80 12.60
N LYS A 46 -50.51 -22.36 11.37
CA LYS A 46 -50.23 -21.63 10.12
C LYS A 46 -51.46 -21.45 9.19
N LYS A 47 -52.47 -20.69 9.60
CA LYS A 47 -53.47 -20.17 8.61
C LYS A 47 -53.82 -18.69 8.79
N GLN A 48 -53.78 -18.16 10.01
CA GLN A 48 -54.05 -16.74 10.30
C GLN A 48 -52.77 -15.87 10.19
N LEU A 49 -51.62 -16.41 10.62
CA LEU A 49 -50.32 -15.72 10.59
C LEU A 49 -49.72 -15.63 9.17
N SER A 50 -49.97 -16.64 8.33
CA SER A 50 -49.58 -16.64 6.92
C SER A 50 -50.37 -15.62 6.10
N LEU A 51 -51.59 -15.27 6.52
CA LEU A 51 -52.41 -14.26 5.85
C LEU A 51 -51.86 -12.84 6.11
N TYR A 52 -51.48 -12.54 7.34
CA TYR A 52 -50.82 -11.27 7.69
C TYR A 52 -49.45 -11.14 6.99
N LEU A 53 -48.66 -12.22 6.91
CA LEU A 53 -47.42 -12.24 6.13
C LEU A 53 -47.66 -11.98 4.63
N ALA A 54 -48.74 -12.54 4.05
CA ALA A 54 -49.09 -12.29 2.65
C ALA A 54 -49.51 -10.82 2.41
N ILE A 55 -50.25 -10.21 3.34
CA ILE A 55 -50.66 -8.80 3.25
C ILE A 55 -49.45 -7.85 3.32
N ILE A 56 -48.49 -8.12 4.22
CA ILE A 56 -47.26 -7.32 4.33
C ILE A 56 -46.41 -7.43 3.06
N LEU A 57 -46.33 -8.63 2.47
CA LEU A 57 -45.59 -8.86 1.23
C LEU A 57 -46.21 -8.12 0.04
N VAL A 58 -47.55 -8.17 -0.10
CA VAL A 58 -48.25 -7.42 -1.17
C VAL A 58 -48.12 -5.90 -0.94
N PHE A 59 -48.19 -5.44 0.30
CA PHE A 59 -48.01 -4.03 0.64
C PHE A 59 -46.59 -3.53 0.31
N GLY A 60 -45.57 -4.37 0.55
CA GLY A 60 -44.19 -4.08 0.16
C GLY A 60 -44.02 -3.94 -1.36
N ILE A 61 -44.66 -4.82 -2.15
CA ILE A 61 -44.64 -4.74 -3.62
C ILE A 61 -45.33 -3.46 -4.11
N VAL A 62 -46.45 -3.08 -3.48
CA VAL A 62 -47.16 -1.84 -3.82
C VAL A 62 -46.30 -0.60 -3.52
N LEU A 63 -45.60 -0.55 -2.39
CA LEU A 63 -44.66 0.53 -2.07
C LEU A 63 -43.48 0.58 -3.03
N MET A 64 -42.96 -0.57 -3.46
CA MET A 64 -41.88 -0.65 -4.45
C MET A 64 -42.31 -0.01 -5.78
N VAL A 65 -43.53 -0.26 -6.25
CA VAL A 65 -44.05 0.31 -7.51
C VAL A 65 -44.36 1.81 -7.40
N ILE A 66 -44.77 2.29 -6.22
CA ILE A 66 -45.02 3.72 -6.00
C ILE A 66 -43.71 4.51 -5.93
N GLY A 67 -42.66 3.91 -5.37
CA GLY A 67 -41.32 4.50 -5.33
C GLY A 67 -40.68 4.66 -6.71
N THR A 68 -40.95 3.75 -7.66
CA THR A 68 -40.39 3.83 -9.01
C THR A 68 -41.07 4.90 -9.88
N ILE A 69 -42.32 5.26 -9.61
CA ILE A 69 -43.07 6.22 -10.44
C ILE A 69 -42.82 7.68 -10.06
N SER A 70 -42.30 7.95 -8.85
CA SER A 70 -42.07 9.31 -8.36
C SER A 70 -40.73 9.92 -8.81
N ASN A 71 -39.92 9.19 -9.59
CA ASN A 71 -38.57 9.64 -9.97
C ASN A 71 -38.41 9.95 -11.46
N ASN A 72 -39.50 10.35 -12.14
CA ASN A 72 -39.43 10.82 -13.52
C ASN A 72 -40.03 12.23 -13.66
N LYS A 73 -39.16 13.24 -13.57
CA LYS A 73 -39.45 14.59 -14.06
C LYS A 73 -38.19 15.18 -14.69
N ASP A 74 -38.15 14.98 -16.00
CA ASP A 74 -37.57 15.78 -17.08
C ASP A 74 -36.07 16.13 -17.03
N ASN A 75 -35.30 15.53 -17.94
CA ASN A 75 -34.74 16.23 -19.11
C ASN A 75 -34.18 15.22 -20.15
N ASP A 76 -34.71 15.30 -21.37
CA ASP A 76 -34.21 14.74 -22.63
C ASP A 76 -32.77 15.28 -22.94
N GLU A 77 -31.88 14.71 -23.76
CA GLU A 77 -31.99 13.76 -24.87
C GLU A 77 -30.58 13.18 -25.19
N VAL A 78 -30.51 11.84 -25.19
CA VAL A 78 -29.71 10.84 -25.93
C VAL A 78 -28.50 11.25 -26.80
N SER A 79 -27.37 10.55 -26.59
CA SER A 79 -26.62 9.89 -27.68
C SER A 79 -25.91 8.63 -27.17
N GLU A 80 -26.25 7.50 -27.79
CA GLU A 80 -25.83 6.12 -27.50
C GLU A 80 -24.34 5.86 -27.80
N GLU A 81 -23.66 5.11 -26.93
CA GLU A 81 -23.30 3.70 -27.19
C GLU A 81 -22.56 3.10 -25.99
N ASN A 82 -23.13 1.98 -25.51
CA ASN A 82 -22.46 0.85 -24.89
C ASN A 82 -21.80 1.01 -23.50
N TRP A 83 -22.66 1.08 -22.48
CA TRP A 83 -22.36 0.54 -21.14
C TRP A 83 -23.07 -0.81 -20.94
N LEU A 84 -22.28 -1.89 -20.94
CA LEU A 84 -22.54 -3.16 -20.25
C LEU A 84 -21.23 -3.45 -19.51
N GLN A 85 -21.14 -3.67 -18.20
CA GLN A 85 -22.15 -4.08 -17.24
C GLN A 85 -21.56 -3.82 -15.83
N SER A 86 -22.22 -2.98 -15.04
CA SER A 86 -22.05 -2.93 -13.59
C SER A 86 -23.25 -3.62 -12.94
N THR A 87 -22.97 -4.45 -11.94
CA THR A 87 -23.90 -4.92 -10.90
C THR A 87 -23.05 -5.45 -9.75
N PRO A 88 -23.53 -5.49 -8.50
CA PRO A 88 -24.34 -4.53 -7.72
C PRO A 88 -23.67 -4.25 -6.32
N PRO A 89 -24.16 -3.27 -5.51
CA PRO A 89 -23.62 -3.07 -4.17
C PRO A 89 -24.31 -3.99 -3.16
N GLU A 90 -23.51 -4.75 -2.42
CA GLU A 90 -23.86 -5.46 -1.19
C GLU A 90 -22.99 -4.85 -0.08
N GLU A 91 -23.64 -4.43 1.02
CA GLU A 91 -22.99 -3.83 2.18
C GLU A 91 -22.23 -4.90 2.99
N GLU A 92 -20.91 -4.93 2.83
CA GLU A 92 -20.00 -5.34 3.89
C GLU A 92 -18.98 -4.22 4.11
N GLU A 93 -18.72 -3.90 5.39
CA GLU A 93 -17.68 -2.96 5.82
C GLU A 93 -16.32 -3.42 5.31
N THR A 94 -15.99 -2.95 4.11
CA THR A 94 -14.68 -3.00 3.49
C THR A 94 -14.22 -1.57 3.37
N VAL A 95 -13.00 -1.30 3.84
CA VAL A 95 -12.31 -0.03 3.60
C VAL A 95 -12.33 0.21 2.09
N GLN A 96 -13.23 1.08 1.64
CA GLN A 96 -13.36 1.48 0.26
C GLN A 96 -12.10 2.25 -0.13
N THR A 97 -11.15 1.53 -0.73
CA THR A 97 -10.16 2.12 -1.64
C THR A 97 -10.88 2.51 -2.92
N THR A 98 -11.72 3.54 -2.86
CA THR A 98 -12.26 4.23 -4.03
C THR A 98 -11.32 5.38 -4.36
N SER A 99 -10.14 5.07 -4.89
CA SER A 99 -9.17 6.10 -5.31
C SER A 99 -8.13 5.60 -6.32
N ASN A 100 -8.39 4.53 -7.06
CA ASN A 100 -7.43 4.04 -8.06
C ASN A 100 -7.59 4.67 -9.45
N SER A 101 -8.79 5.13 -9.84
CA SER A 101 -9.01 5.68 -11.18
C SER A 101 -8.60 7.15 -11.32
N GLU A 102 -8.83 7.97 -10.30
CA GLU A 102 -8.43 9.40 -10.33
C GLU A 102 -6.91 9.54 -10.18
N SER A 103 -6.29 8.69 -9.36
CA SER A 103 -4.84 8.73 -9.13
C SER A 103 -4.02 8.30 -10.35
N GLU A 104 -4.48 7.35 -11.16
CA GLU A 104 -3.78 6.97 -12.40
C GLU A 104 -3.82 8.08 -13.46
N ALA A 105 -4.96 8.76 -13.62
CA ALA A 105 -5.10 9.88 -14.55
C ALA A 105 -4.15 11.04 -14.19
N ASP A 106 -4.08 11.38 -12.89
CA ASP A 106 -3.19 12.44 -12.38
C ASP A 106 -1.71 12.11 -12.60
N ILE A 107 -1.33 10.83 -12.43
CA ILE A 107 0.05 10.37 -12.69
C ILE A 107 0.40 10.52 -14.18
N ILE A 108 -0.50 10.10 -15.08
CA ILE A 108 -0.28 10.21 -16.54
C ILE A 108 -0.14 11.67 -16.98
N GLU A 109 -0.94 12.58 -16.41
CA GLU A 109 -0.82 14.01 -16.71
C GLU A 109 0.51 14.59 -16.23
N LEU A 110 0.96 14.19 -15.04
CA LEU A 110 2.24 14.61 -14.48
C LEU A 110 3.41 14.08 -15.33
N GLU A 111 3.38 12.81 -15.72
CA GLU A 111 4.35 12.19 -16.62
C GLU A 111 4.43 12.96 -17.94
N LYS A 112 3.27 13.23 -18.56
CA LYS A 112 3.21 13.99 -19.82
C LYS A 112 3.81 15.39 -19.67
N THR A 113 3.51 16.07 -18.57
CA THR A 113 4.05 17.41 -18.29
C THR A 113 5.57 17.39 -18.14
N ILE A 114 6.10 16.39 -17.45
CA ILE A 114 7.55 16.20 -17.30
C ILE A 114 8.18 15.86 -18.66
N GLN A 115 7.58 14.95 -19.43
CA GLN A 115 8.04 14.54 -20.75
C GLN A 115 8.15 15.74 -21.72
N THR A 116 7.13 16.60 -21.78
CA THR A 116 7.17 17.79 -22.64
C THR A 116 8.30 18.73 -22.23
N ARG A 117 8.45 19.02 -20.94
CA ARG A 117 9.55 19.88 -20.45
C ARG A 117 10.92 19.29 -20.75
N LEU A 118 11.10 17.99 -20.54
CA LEU A 118 12.36 17.30 -20.82
C LEU A 118 12.68 17.30 -22.31
N LYS A 119 11.67 17.02 -23.16
CA LYS A 119 11.79 17.11 -24.62
C LYS A 119 12.26 18.50 -25.05
N ASP A 120 11.57 19.54 -24.60
CA ASP A 120 11.89 20.93 -24.97
C ASP A 120 13.31 21.33 -24.52
N MET A 121 13.73 20.91 -23.33
CA MET A 121 15.08 21.24 -22.83
C MET A 121 16.18 20.45 -23.56
N LEU A 122 15.94 19.18 -23.89
CA LEU A 122 16.92 18.34 -24.59
C LEU A 122 17.08 18.73 -26.07
N ASP A 123 16.01 19.21 -26.72
CA ASP A 123 16.06 19.68 -28.11
C ASP A 123 16.86 20.99 -28.28
N ASN A 124 17.16 21.69 -27.18
CA ASN A 124 18.03 22.87 -27.16
C ASN A 124 19.53 22.53 -27.01
N ILE A 125 19.89 21.26 -26.86
CA ILE A 125 21.29 20.83 -26.78
C ILE A 125 21.88 20.81 -28.19
N SER A 126 23.11 21.33 -28.34
CA SER A 126 23.83 21.28 -29.62
C SER A 126 23.90 19.86 -30.17
N ASP A 127 23.65 19.72 -31.46
CA ASP A 127 23.69 18.45 -32.21
C ASP A 127 22.66 17.40 -31.75
N VAL A 128 21.71 17.76 -30.87
CA VAL A 128 20.54 16.95 -30.54
C VAL A 128 19.33 17.51 -31.29
N SER A 129 18.53 16.64 -31.89
CA SER A 129 17.23 17.06 -32.45
C SER A 129 16.22 15.93 -32.48
N ASP A 130 14.95 16.30 -32.62
CA ASP A 130 13.84 15.35 -32.82
C ASP A 130 13.75 14.35 -31.65
N VAL A 131 13.69 14.93 -30.45
CA VAL A 131 13.70 14.20 -29.19
C VAL A 131 12.31 13.70 -28.85
N ASP A 132 12.21 12.44 -28.49
CA ASP A 132 11.05 11.83 -27.83
C ASP A 132 11.48 11.26 -26.48
N VAL A 133 10.69 11.57 -25.46
CA VAL A 133 10.99 11.20 -24.07
C VAL A 133 9.79 10.46 -23.50
N MET A 134 10.08 9.32 -22.87
CA MET A 134 9.12 8.61 -22.02
C MET A 134 9.66 8.58 -20.60
N VAL A 135 8.83 8.96 -19.63
CA VAL A 135 9.16 8.96 -18.21
C VAL A 135 8.16 8.08 -17.49
N SER A 136 8.66 7.24 -16.59
CA SER A 136 7.81 6.45 -15.69
C SER A 136 8.06 6.90 -14.25
N LEU A 137 6.99 7.21 -13.52
CA LEU A 137 7.05 7.57 -12.10
C LEU A 137 6.83 6.35 -11.20
N GLU A 138 7.34 6.41 -9.96
CA GLU A 138 7.16 5.34 -8.98
C GLU A 138 5.70 5.21 -8.50
N GLY A 139 4.95 6.32 -8.51
CA GLY A 139 3.55 6.36 -8.08
C GLY A 139 3.01 7.78 -8.00
N SER A 140 1.99 7.98 -7.16
CA SER A 140 1.41 9.29 -6.87
C SER A 140 2.21 10.07 -5.83
N GLU A 141 1.80 11.31 -5.58
CA GLU A 141 2.43 12.18 -4.59
C GLU A 141 2.38 11.59 -3.16
N LYS A 142 3.51 11.70 -2.45
CA LYS A 142 3.64 11.18 -1.08
C LYS A 142 3.35 12.31 -0.08
N LYS A 143 2.27 12.19 0.70
CA LYS A 143 1.96 13.10 1.81
C LYS A 143 2.83 12.78 3.03
N VAL A 144 3.56 13.76 3.55
CA VAL A 144 4.44 13.61 4.71
C VAL A 144 3.79 14.25 5.92
N TYR A 145 3.48 13.44 6.93
CA TYR A 145 2.85 13.86 8.18
C TYR A 145 3.88 14.02 9.30
N GLU A 146 3.59 14.88 10.26
CA GLU A 146 4.40 15.07 11.46
C GLU A 146 4.27 13.87 12.39
N LYS A 147 5.42 13.47 12.97
CA LYS A 147 5.50 12.37 13.92
C LYS A 147 6.34 12.77 15.12
N ASP A 148 5.81 12.55 16.32
CA ASP A 148 6.59 12.59 17.54
C ASP A 148 7.47 11.34 17.62
N ARG A 149 8.79 11.52 17.74
CA ARG A 149 9.77 10.43 17.76
C ARG A 149 10.56 10.38 19.06
N THR A 150 10.52 9.24 19.74
CA THR A 150 11.35 8.95 20.93
C THR A 150 12.42 7.93 20.58
N ILE A 151 13.69 8.30 20.68
CA ILE A 151 14.84 7.42 20.43
C ILE A 151 15.51 7.09 21.78
N ARG A 152 15.72 5.81 22.05
CA ARG A 152 16.48 5.28 23.19
C ARG A 152 17.68 4.52 22.65
N GLN A 153 18.88 4.88 23.05
CA GLN A 153 20.12 4.20 22.69
C GLN A 153 20.90 3.90 23.98
N GLN A 154 21.39 2.67 24.09
CA GLN A 154 22.19 2.20 25.21
C GLN A 154 23.38 1.42 24.65
N THR A 155 24.59 1.96 24.86
CA THR A 155 25.84 1.25 24.57
C THR A 155 26.47 0.80 25.88
N THR A 156 26.73 -0.51 25.99
CA THR A 156 27.41 -1.11 27.14
C THR A 156 28.72 -1.69 26.67
N THR A 157 29.83 -1.23 27.25
CA THR A 157 31.15 -1.78 27.00
C THR A 157 31.59 -2.58 28.22
N GLU A 158 31.79 -3.88 28.06
CA GLU A 158 32.32 -4.77 29.09
C GLU A 158 33.76 -5.14 28.74
N GLU A 159 34.68 -5.02 29.69
CA GLU A 159 36.08 -5.43 29.55
C GLU A 159 36.38 -6.53 30.58
N ASP A 160 36.69 -7.74 30.08
CA ASP A 160 37.02 -8.90 30.89
C ASP A 160 38.45 -8.78 31.44
N GLN A 161 38.70 -9.37 32.63
CA GLN A 161 40.03 -9.32 33.26
C GLN A 161 41.14 -10.05 32.47
N GLU A 162 40.77 -10.94 31.54
CA GLU A 162 41.69 -11.60 30.61
C GLU A 162 41.92 -10.82 29.30
N GLY A 163 41.36 -9.60 29.17
CA GLY A 163 41.60 -8.70 28.03
C GLY A 163 40.60 -8.83 26.87
N GLY A 164 39.44 -9.45 27.11
CA GLY A 164 38.33 -9.45 26.15
C GLY A 164 37.51 -8.17 26.25
N THR A 165 37.16 -7.54 25.14
CA THR A 165 36.22 -6.40 25.12
C THR A 165 34.94 -6.82 24.41
N ARG A 166 33.79 -6.56 25.03
CA ARG A 166 32.46 -6.73 24.43
C ARG A 166 31.77 -5.38 24.38
N GLU A 167 31.19 -5.07 23.24
CA GLU A 167 30.36 -3.89 23.04
C GLU A 167 28.95 -4.36 22.70
N LEU A 168 27.97 -3.92 23.49
CA LEU A 168 26.56 -4.20 23.30
C LEU A 168 25.84 -2.88 23.03
N GLU A 169 25.30 -2.75 21.82
CA GLU A 169 24.43 -1.64 21.44
C GLU A 169 22.97 -2.10 21.45
N ASP A 170 22.15 -1.46 22.28
CA ASP A 170 20.69 -1.59 22.29
C ASP A 170 20.07 -0.27 21.85
N GLY A 171 19.06 -0.35 20.98
CA GLY A 171 18.42 0.80 20.36
C GLY A 171 16.92 0.56 20.15
N SER A 172 16.08 1.49 20.61
CA SER A 172 14.64 1.49 20.37
C SER A 172 14.18 2.84 19.84
N THR A 173 13.36 2.84 18.79
CA THR A 173 12.73 4.04 18.23
C THR A 173 11.22 3.85 18.23
N GLU A 174 10.52 4.83 18.80
CA GLU A 174 9.06 4.87 18.90
C GLU A 174 8.57 6.13 18.15
N GLU A 175 7.63 5.97 17.22
CA GLU A 175 7.06 7.06 16.41
C GLU A 175 5.54 7.11 16.58
N GLN A 176 4.98 8.30 16.84
CA GLN A 176 3.54 8.53 16.94
C GLN A 176 3.13 9.69 16.02
N ILE A 177 2.08 9.50 15.20
CA ILE A 177 1.56 10.58 14.33
C ILE A 177 0.93 11.68 15.18
N VAL A 178 1.25 12.94 14.86
CA VAL A 178 0.66 14.10 15.53
C VAL A 178 -0.70 14.40 14.91
N ILE A 179 -1.75 14.42 15.75
CA ILE A 179 -3.13 14.70 15.34
C ILE A 179 -3.54 16.07 15.89
N VAL A 180 -4.11 16.91 15.03
CA VAL A 180 -4.67 18.21 15.41
C VAL A 180 -6.18 18.11 15.44
N ARG A 181 -6.80 18.63 16.51
CA ARG A 181 -8.26 18.67 16.66
C ARG A 181 -8.78 20.05 16.32
N GLN A 182 -9.67 20.13 15.34
CA GLN A 182 -10.37 21.34 14.96
C GLN A 182 -11.89 21.11 15.10
N GLY A 183 -12.44 21.47 16.26
CA GLY A 183 -13.85 21.22 16.57
C GLY A 183 -14.13 19.72 16.73
N GLU A 184 -14.95 19.16 15.84
CA GLU A 184 -15.30 17.73 15.81
C GLU A 184 -14.43 16.91 14.83
N GLN A 185 -13.50 17.55 14.12
CA GLN A 185 -12.61 16.86 13.18
C GLN A 185 -11.24 16.62 13.82
N GLU A 186 -10.75 15.39 13.71
CA GLU A 186 -9.38 14.99 14.08
C GLU A 186 -8.63 14.61 12.81
N GLU A 187 -7.61 15.39 12.43
CA GLU A 187 -6.81 15.16 11.23
C GLU A 187 -5.32 15.13 11.56
N PRO A 188 -4.51 14.28 10.89
CA PRO A 188 -3.08 14.26 11.09
C PRO A 188 -2.43 15.56 10.57
N LEU A 189 -1.39 16.03 11.25
CA LEU A 189 -0.67 17.23 10.84
C LEU A 189 0.16 16.96 9.56
N LEU A 190 -0.30 17.46 8.41
CA LEU A 190 0.43 17.40 7.14
C LEU A 190 1.54 18.47 7.13
N LEU A 191 2.79 18.05 6.90
CA LEU A 191 3.92 18.97 6.77
C LEU A 191 4.06 19.49 5.34
N HIS A 192 4.17 18.57 4.39
CA HIS A 192 4.33 18.87 2.97
C HIS A 192 4.02 17.63 2.13
N THR A 193 3.79 17.86 0.84
CA THR A 193 3.62 16.82 -0.17
C THR A 193 4.90 16.70 -0.99
N LYS A 194 5.41 15.48 -1.16
CA LYS A 194 6.57 15.19 -2.01
C LYS A 194 6.11 14.67 -3.36
N LYS A 195 6.74 15.19 -4.42
CA LYS A 195 6.57 14.66 -5.78
C LYS A 195 7.10 13.22 -5.85
N PRO A 196 6.50 12.37 -6.72
CA PRO A 196 7.01 11.03 -6.92
C PRO A 196 8.37 11.03 -7.61
N GLU A 197 9.19 10.04 -7.27
CA GLU A 197 10.48 9.81 -7.91
C GLU A 197 10.30 9.18 -9.28
N ALA A 198 11.21 9.45 -10.21
CA ALA A 198 11.22 8.81 -11.51
C ALA A 198 11.83 7.40 -11.42
N LYS A 199 11.07 6.41 -11.88
CA LYS A 199 11.47 5.01 -11.95
C LYS A 199 12.44 4.75 -13.10
N GLY A 200 12.27 5.46 -14.21
CA GLY A 200 13.16 5.37 -15.38
C GLY A 200 12.81 6.38 -16.45
N VAL A 201 13.77 6.62 -17.34
CA VAL A 201 13.63 7.55 -18.46
C VAL A 201 14.17 6.90 -19.73
N LEU A 202 13.38 6.93 -20.80
CA LEU A 202 13.81 6.57 -22.14
C LEU A 202 13.84 7.83 -22.99
N VAL A 203 14.98 8.07 -23.65
CA VAL A 203 15.16 9.16 -24.60
C VAL A 203 15.50 8.57 -25.96
N VAL A 204 14.77 8.97 -26.99
CA VAL A 204 15.06 8.68 -28.39
C VAL A 204 15.31 10.01 -29.07
N ALA A 205 16.48 10.18 -29.69
CA ALA A 205 16.84 11.45 -30.35
C ALA A 205 17.77 11.21 -31.53
N ARG A 206 17.89 12.19 -32.42
CA ARG A 206 18.97 12.23 -33.43
C ARG A 206 20.21 12.86 -32.81
N GLY A 207 21.40 12.44 -33.25
CA GLY A 207 22.69 12.94 -32.76
C GLY A 207 23.29 12.20 -31.56
N VAL A 208 22.49 11.40 -30.83
CA VAL A 208 22.97 10.55 -29.72
C VAL A 208 23.72 9.29 -30.15
N GLU A 209 24.04 9.19 -31.44
CA GLU A 209 25.00 8.25 -32.01
C GLU A 209 26.45 8.68 -31.77
N ASP A 210 26.67 9.99 -31.57
CA ASP A 210 27.92 10.50 -31.01
C ASP A 210 27.98 10.20 -29.50
N ILE A 211 29.13 9.69 -29.06
CA ILE A 211 29.35 9.29 -27.67
C ILE A 211 29.35 10.50 -26.73
N GLU A 212 29.90 11.64 -27.15
CA GLU A 212 29.95 12.86 -26.34
C GLU A 212 28.54 13.42 -26.13
N VAL A 213 27.75 13.50 -27.21
CA VAL A 213 26.35 13.95 -27.16
C VAL A 213 25.52 13.00 -26.29
N LYS A 214 25.71 11.69 -26.44
CA LYS A 214 25.02 10.69 -25.62
C LYS A 214 25.35 10.83 -24.14
N GLU A 215 26.62 11.08 -23.80
CA GLU A 215 27.06 11.29 -22.42
C GLU A 215 26.39 12.53 -21.83
N TRP A 216 26.35 13.65 -22.54
CA TRP A 216 25.66 14.86 -22.09
C TRP A 216 24.17 14.64 -21.81
N VAL A 217 23.48 13.88 -22.66
CA VAL A 217 22.05 13.57 -22.47
C VAL A 217 21.85 12.70 -21.22
N VAL A 218 22.63 11.63 -21.06
CA VAL A 218 22.57 10.78 -19.86
C VAL A 218 22.88 11.60 -18.60
N GLU A 219 23.90 12.45 -18.68
CA GLU A 219 24.33 13.29 -17.57
C GLU A 219 23.26 14.32 -17.15
N ALA A 220 22.63 14.98 -18.14
CA ALA A 220 21.57 15.94 -17.90
C ALA A 220 20.34 15.27 -17.27
N VAL A 221 19.89 14.15 -17.82
CA VAL A 221 18.70 13.44 -17.33
C VAL A 221 18.92 12.91 -15.92
N THR A 222 20.08 12.28 -15.65
CA THR A 222 20.39 11.72 -14.33
C THR A 222 20.44 12.79 -13.24
N ARG A 223 20.97 13.99 -13.53
CA ARG A 223 21.03 15.10 -12.57
C ARG A 223 19.69 15.79 -12.36
N VAL A 224 18.93 16.03 -13.43
CA VAL A 224 17.66 16.77 -13.33
C VAL A 224 16.58 15.92 -12.67
N MET A 225 16.53 14.63 -12.99
CA MET A 225 15.49 13.72 -12.49
C MET A 225 15.92 12.93 -11.25
N GLU A 226 17.16 13.08 -10.79
CA GLU A 226 17.76 12.29 -9.70
C GLU A 226 17.63 10.76 -9.92
N VAL A 227 17.72 10.35 -11.19
CA VAL A 227 17.59 8.93 -11.60
C VAL A 227 18.96 8.31 -11.75
N ALA A 228 19.13 7.10 -11.23
CA ALA A 228 20.39 6.35 -11.37
C ALA A 228 20.71 6.08 -12.86
N PRO A 229 22.00 6.11 -13.28
CA PRO A 229 22.37 5.96 -14.70
C PRO A 229 21.86 4.67 -15.36
N HIS A 230 21.78 3.56 -14.62
CA HIS A 230 21.27 2.28 -15.13
C HIS A 230 19.76 2.24 -15.36
N LYS A 231 19.02 3.30 -14.95
CA LYS A 231 17.58 3.48 -15.18
C LYS A 231 17.30 4.48 -16.31
N VAL A 232 18.34 5.01 -16.95
CA VAL A 232 18.23 5.91 -18.10
C VAL A 232 18.70 5.18 -19.35
N SER A 233 17.87 5.19 -20.40
CA SER A 233 18.22 4.63 -21.70
C SER A 233 18.15 5.71 -22.75
N VAL A 234 19.22 5.85 -23.54
CA VAL A 234 19.33 6.80 -24.64
C VAL A 234 19.63 6.04 -25.92
N LEU A 235 18.74 6.16 -26.91
CA LEU A 235 18.79 5.44 -28.17
C LEU A 235 18.74 6.40 -29.37
N PRO A 236 19.49 6.11 -30.45
CA PRO A 236 19.39 6.88 -31.67
C PRO A 236 18.04 6.65 -32.34
N ARG A 237 17.48 7.71 -32.94
CA ARG A 237 16.27 7.61 -33.77
C ARG A 237 16.61 6.96 -35.12
N ASN A 238 15.79 6.02 -35.56
CA ASN A 238 15.96 5.39 -36.88
C ASN A 238 15.70 6.42 -37.99
N GLN A 239 16.57 6.46 -38.99
CA GLN A 239 16.33 7.22 -40.21
C GLN A 239 15.43 6.38 -41.11
N GLU A 240 14.11 6.47 -40.92
CA GLU A 240 13.21 6.06 -41.99
C GLU A 240 13.21 7.18 -43.04
N GLU A 241 13.85 6.92 -44.18
CA GLU A 241 13.75 7.73 -45.38
C GLU A 241 12.25 7.89 -45.70
N GLY A 242 11.74 9.11 -45.58
CA GLY A 242 10.38 9.42 -45.98
C GLY A 242 10.20 9.20 -47.48
N GLU A 243 9.22 8.39 -47.86
CA GLU A 243 8.60 8.39 -49.20
C GLU A 243 7.75 9.65 -49.43
#